data_AF-A0A0D0Q6C6-F1
#
_entry.id   AF-A0A0D0Q6C6-F1
#
_cell.length_a   1.000
_cell.length_b   1.000
_cell.length_c   1.000
_cell.angle_alpha   90.00
_cell.angle_beta   90.00
_cell.angle_gamma   90.00
#
_symmetry.space_group_name_H-M   'P 1'
#
loop_
_entity.id
_entity.type
_entity.pdbx_description
1 polymer ?
#
loop_
_entity_poly.entity_id
_entity_poly.type
_entity_poly.pdbx_seq_one_letter_code
_entity_poly.pdbx_strand_id
1 'polypeptide(L)'
;MLTLIAGLVLGAAAPALPDLPGHLEIDFQLPAERVILYPPSGELRMLSGLRLSPEAQQAFDTEFRPTTYFSAFATSKSGGWGYATTTNSAEAARAIAMGECRSSNDDCILVAEIVPRGYREPGPGDITMTPEVAELYRNPAAAGAPDGAARAMAISADGAYALVWGLPDQAAADGAAISDCGQHLNHDLPGVEPMPCFVVPGLPGTN
;
A
#
# COMPACT_ATOMS: atom_id res chain seq x y z
N MET A 1 -20.52 61.92 -34.99
CA MET A 1 -19.08 61.73 -35.20
C MET A 1 -18.56 60.99 -33.96
N LEU A 2 -18.47 59.66 -34.03
CA LEU A 2 -18.28 58.76 -32.88
C LEU A 2 -16.78 58.42 -32.76
N THR A 3 -16.18 58.69 -31.60
CA THR A 3 -14.78 58.38 -31.30
C THR A 3 -14.71 56.99 -30.66
N LEU A 4 -13.99 56.06 -31.31
CA LEU A 4 -13.74 54.71 -30.80
C LEU A 4 -12.50 54.73 -29.87
N ILE A 5 -12.66 54.23 -28.64
CA ILE A 5 -11.55 54.02 -27.70
C ILE A 5 -11.12 52.55 -27.82
N ALA A 6 -9.86 52.31 -28.23
CA ALA A 6 -9.25 50.99 -28.24
C ALA A 6 -8.65 50.67 -26.86
N GLY A 7 -9.23 49.70 -26.16
CA GLY A 7 -8.69 49.15 -24.91
C GLY A 7 -7.65 48.07 -25.18
N LEU A 8 -6.43 48.28 -24.68
CA LEU A 8 -5.33 47.32 -24.69
C LEU A 8 -5.53 46.33 -23.53
N VAL A 9 -5.82 45.06 -23.83
CA VAL A 9 -5.85 43.99 -22.80
C VAL A 9 -4.45 43.39 -22.73
N LEU A 10 -3.70 43.71 -21.66
CA LEU A 10 -2.48 42.97 -21.31
C LEU A 10 -2.87 41.60 -20.76
N GLY A 11 -2.63 40.54 -21.54
CA GLY A 11 -2.68 39.17 -21.06
C GLY A 11 -1.45 38.89 -20.19
N ALA A 12 -1.62 38.90 -18.87
CA ALA A 12 -0.63 38.34 -17.96
C ALA A 12 -0.67 36.81 -18.09
N ALA A 13 0.42 36.21 -18.60
CA ALA A 13 0.59 34.76 -18.56
C ALA A 13 0.72 34.32 -17.09
N ALA A 14 -0.16 33.43 -16.65
CA ALA A 14 -0.02 32.78 -15.36
C ALA A 14 1.29 31.95 -15.35
N PRO A 15 2.06 31.95 -14.25
CA PRO A 15 3.22 31.07 -14.14
C PRO A 15 2.73 29.62 -14.19
N ALA A 16 3.40 28.80 -15.01
CA ALA A 16 3.20 27.36 -15.03
C ALA A 16 3.46 26.80 -13.62
N LEU A 17 2.49 26.04 -13.11
CA LEU A 17 2.69 25.28 -11.88
C LEU A 17 3.85 24.29 -12.09
N PRO A 18 4.71 24.07 -11.09
CA PRO A 18 5.72 23.03 -11.17
C PRO A 18 5.02 21.68 -11.36
N ASP A 19 5.56 20.89 -12.29
CA ASP A 19 5.18 19.51 -12.55
C ASP A 19 5.29 18.73 -11.24
N LEU A 20 4.16 18.38 -10.64
CA LEU A 20 4.13 17.42 -9.55
C LEU A 20 4.54 16.08 -10.15
N PRO A 21 5.50 15.33 -9.54
CA PRO A 21 5.89 14.04 -10.07
C PRO A 21 4.63 13.19 -10.30
N GLY A 22 4.53 12.70 -11.54
CA GLY A 22 3.37 12.05 -12.09
C GLY A 22 2.92 10.86 -11.25
N HIS A 23 1.62 10.56 -11.39
CA HIS A 23 0.97 9.30 -11.07
C HIS A 23 1.94 8.25 -10.51
N LEU A 24 1.93 8.11 -9.18
CA LEU A 24 2.55 6.96 -8.53
C LEU A 24 1.90 5.72 -9.18
N GLU A 25 2.69 5.01 -9.98
CA GLU A 25 2.30 3.69 -10.45
C GLU A 25 2.36 2.79 -9.24
N ILE A 26 1.25 2.11 -8.94
CA ILE A 26 1.14 1.06 -7.92
C ILE A 26 2.46 0.28 -7.85
N ASP A 27 3.18 0.38 -6.72
CA ASP A 27 4.55 -0.14 -6.47
C ASP A 27 4.83 -1.57 -7.02
N PHE A 28 3.80 -2.38 -7.25
CA PHE A 28 3.92 -3.69 -7.89
C PHE A 28 3.69 -3.61 -9.40
N GLN A 29 4.80 -3.54 -10.12
CA GLN A 29 4.81 -3.69 -11.57
C GLN A 29 4.75 -5.17 -11.95
N LEU A 30 3.59 -5.62 -12.42
CA LEU A 30 3.33 -7.00 -12.82
C LEU A 30 3.89 -7.33 -14.22
N PRO A 31 4.21 -8.60 -14.52
CA PRO A 31 4.10 -9.78 -13.64
C PRO A 31 5.11 -9.76 -12.50
N ALA A 32 4.72 -10.30 -11.34
CA ALA A 32 5.64 -10.46 -10.24
C ALA A 32 6.70 -11.53 -10.58
N GLU A 33 7.97 -11.16 -10.46
CA GLU A 33 9.12 -12.00 -10.81
C GLU A 33 9.97 -12.35 -9.59
N ARG A 34 10.06 -11.43 -8.60
CA ARG A 34 10.96 -11.58 -7.45
C ARG A 34 10.33 -11.08 -6.16
N VAL A 35 10.57 -11.80 -5.07
CA VAL A 35 10.18 -11.41 -3.73
C VAL A 35 11.34 -10.74 -3.00
N ILE A 36 11.13 -9.49 -2.56
CA ILE A 36 12.07 -8.72 -1.74
C ILE A 36 11.59 -8.73 -0.30
N LEU A 37 12.43 -9.26 0.60
CA LEU A 37 12.10 -9.43 2.01
C LEU A 37 12.94 -8.49 2.86
N TYR A 38 12.27 -7.74 3.74
CA TYR A 38 12.90 -6.85 4.71
C TYR A 38 12.81 -7.43 6.13
N PRO A 39 13.75 -7.07 7.02
CA PRO A 39 13.67 -7.50 8.42
C PRO A 39 12.43 -6.91 9.12
N PRO A 40 11.95 -7.52 10.23
CA PRO A 40 10.83 -7.03 11.03
C PRO A 40 11.23 -5.82 11.88
N SER A 41 11.76 -4.79 11.26
CA SER A 41 12.19 -3.56 11.89
C SER A 41 11.86 -2.38 11.00
N GLY A 42 11.17 -1.38 11.54
CA GLY A 42 10.77 -0.18 10.82
C GLY A 42 11.58 1.06 11.22
N GLU A 43 11.61 2.04 10.33
CA GLU A 43 12.06 3.40 10.59
C GLU A 43 10.86 4.34 10.54
N LEU A 44 10.52 4.93 11.68
CA LEU A 44 9.50 5.98 11.77
C LEU A 44 10.04 7.27 11.14
N ARG A 45 9.28 7.81 10.19
CA ARG A 45 9.56 9.07 9.49
C ARG A 45 8.40 10.02 9.76
N MET A 46 8.68 11.10 10.48
CA MET A 46 7.70 12.18 10.65
C MET A 46 7.70 13.06 9.40
N LEU A 47 6.55 13.19 8.76
CA LEU A 47 6.35 14.00 7.56
C LEU A 47 5.81 15.39 7.89
N SER A 48 5.10 15.51 9.01
CA SER A 48 4.50 16.75 9.48
C SER A 48 4.73 16.96 10.97
N GLY A 49 4.88 18.23 11.37
CA GLY A 49 4.93 18.65 12.77
C GLY A 49 3.57 19.07 13.33
N LEU A 50 2.47 18.77 12.63
CA LEU A 50 1.12 19.05 13.14
C LEU A 50 0.90 18.31 14.46
N ARG A 51 0.32 19.02 15.42
CA ARG A 51 -0.08 18.44 16.69
C ARG A 51 -1.34 17.60 16.47
N LEU A 52 -1.26 16.32 16.81
CA LEU A 52 -2.41 15.41 16.79
C LEU A 52 -3.41 15.78 17.90
N SER A 53 -4.69 15.48 17.66
CA SER A 53 -5.70 15.45 18.73
C SER A 53 -5.30 14.40 19.79
N PRO A 54 -5.79 14.50 21.04
CA PRO A 54 -5.50 13.50 22.07
C PRO A 54 -5.83 12.06 21.62
N GLU A 55 -6.95 11.89 20.93
CA GLU A 55 -7.43 10.59 20.42
C GLU A 55 -6.54 10.07 19.29
N ALA A 56 -6.21 10.93 18.31
CA ALA A 56 -5.29 10.56 17.24
C ALA A 56 -3.88 10.27 17.77
N GLN A 57 -3.42 11.02 18.77
CA GLN A 57 -2.14 10.79 19.43
C GLN A 57 -2.12 9.43 20.15
N GLN A 58 -3.22 9.06 20.81
CA GLN A 58 -3.34 7.75 21.44
C GLN A 58 -3.23 6.63 20.40
N ALA A 59 -4.04 6.68 19.32
CA ALA A 59 -3.98 5.69 18.25
C ALA A 59 -2.58 5.64 17.59
N PHE A 60 -1.96 6.81 17.40
CA PHE A 60 -0.60 6.91 16.89
C PHE A 60 0.39 6.14 17.78
N ASP A 61 0.34 6.34 19.10
CA ASP A 61 1.30 5.75 20.02
C ASP A 61 1.05 4.26 20.30
N THR A 62 -0.20 3.80 20.30
CA THR A 62 -0.57 2.44 20.72
C THR A 62 -0.77 1.47 19.57
N GLU A 63 -1.18 1.94 18.39
CA GLU A 63 -1.54 1.07 17.26
C GLU A 63 -0.56 1.24 16.10
N PHE A 64 -0.25 2.49 15.74
CA PHE A 64 0.63 2.78 14.61
C PHE A 64 2.12 2.62 14.92
N ARG A 65 2.61 3.31 15.97
CA ARG A 65 4.04 3.38 16.32
C ARG A 65 4.68 2.03 16.64
N PRO A 66 3.99 1.03 17.22
CA PRO A 66 4.56 -0.29 17.46
C PRO A 66 4.81 -1.12 16.19
N THR A 67 4.27 -0.70 15.04
CA THR A 67 4.41 -1.47 13.79
C THR A 67 5.83 -1.37 13.23
N THR A 68 6.22 -2.33 12.40
CA THR A 68 7.61 -2.50 11.94
C THR A 68 7.76 -2.61 10.43
N TYR A 69 6.68 -2.39 9.69
CA TYR A 69 6.63 -2.54 8.23
C TYR A 69 5.92 -1.35 7.58
N PHE A 70 5.62 -1.40 6.28
CA PHE A 70 4.98 -0.27 5.58
C PHE A 70 3.66 0.11 6.25
N SER A 71 3.67 1.28 6.87
CA SER A 71 2.53 1.86 7.57
C SER A 71 2.51 3.35 7.29
N ALA A 72 1.32 3.96 7.23
CA ALA A 72 1.19 5.41 7.17
C ALA A 72 0.09 5.90 8.12
N PHE A 73 0.22 7.13 8.58
CA PHE A 73 -0.75 7.79 9.44
C PHE A 73 -1.13 9.13 8.82
N ALA A 74 -2.43 9.40 8.75
CA ALA A 74 -3.00 10.64 8.26
C ALA A 74 -3.87 11.31 9.33
N THR A 75 -3.95 12.63 9.31
CA THR A 75 -4.83 13.41 10.17
C THR A 75 -5.46 14.58 9.41
N SER A 76 -6.63 15.03 9.86
CA SER A 76 -7.29 16.24 9.40
C SER A 76 -7.13 17.38 10.41
N LYS A 77 -7.37 18.62 9.98
CA LYS A 77 -7.37 19.79 10.88
C LYS A 77 -8.49 19.75 11.93
N SER A 78 -9.59 19.05 11.65
CA SER A 78 -10.68 18.83 12.61
C SER A 78 -10.30 17.83 13.72
N GLY A 79 -9.12 17.20 13.62
CA GLY A 79 -8.63 16.23 14.57
C GLY A 79 -9.04 14.79 14.26
N GLY A 80 -9.66 14.55 13.11
CA GLY A 80 -9.91 13.22 12.56
C GLY A 80 -8.61 12.57 12.07
N TRP A 81 -8.60 11.25 11.96
CA TRP A 81 -7.40 10.48 11.61
C TRP A 81 -7.78 9.20 10.89
N GLY A 82 -6.77 8.63 10.22
CA GLY A 82 -6.82 7.33 9.59
C GLY A 82 -5.41 6.78 9.50
N TYR A 83 -5.26 5.47 9.52
CA TYR A 83 -3.95 4.85 9.41
C TYR A 83 -4.04 3.52 8.69
N ALA A 84 -2.92 3.10 8.13
CA ALA A 84 -2.73 1.77 7.57
C ALA A 84 -1.50 1.17 8.23
N THR A 85 -1.57 -0.10 8.60
CA THR A 85 -0.44 -0.84 9.16
C THR A 85 -0.16 -2.09 8.34
N THR A 86 1.10 -2.49 8.30
CA THR A 86 1.52 -3.79 7.75
C THR A 86 1.05 -4.04 6.32
N THR A 87 1.05 -3.01 5.50
CA THR A 87 0.78 -3.15 4.06
C THR A 87 1.99 -3.73 3.34
N ASN A 88 1.79 -4.22 2.12
CA ASN A 88 2.89 -4.78 1.33
C ASN A 88 3.64 -3.74 0.51
N SER A 89 3.22 -2.47 0.47
CA SER A 89 3.93 -1.38 -0.22
C SER A 89 3.80 -0.04 0.51
N ALA A 90 4.76 0.86 0.31
CA ALA A 90 4.71 2.18 0.94
C ALA A 90 3.56 3.03 0.38
N GLU A 91 3.29 2.90 -0.91
CA GLU A 91 2.19 3.58 -1.58
C GLU A 91 0.82 3.15 -1.05
N ALA A 92 0.57 1.84 -0.93
CA ALA A 92 -0.68 1.33 -0.38
C ALA A 92 -0.92 1.84 1.04
N ALA A 93 0.13 1.85 1.88
CA ALA A 93 0.05 2.41 3.24
C ALA A 93 -0.48 3.85 3.22
N ARG A 94 0.10 4.70 2.36
CA ARG A 94 -0.28 6.11 2.22
C ARG A 94 -1.71 6.25 1.72
N ALA A 95 -2.06 5.53 0.66
CA ALA A 95 -3.37 5.59 0.03
C ALA A 95 -4.47 5.20 1.05
N ILE A 96 -4.29 4.07 1.74
CA ILE A 96 -5.25 3.57 2.75
C ILE A 96 -5.35 4.54 3.92
N ALA A 97 -4.23 5.01 4.49
CA ALA A 97 -4.28 5.96 5.61
C ALA A 97 -5.03 7.25 5.24
N MET A 98 -4.82 7.75 4.02
CA MET A 98 -5.53 8.92 3.51
C MET A 98 -7.00 8.63 3.23
N GLY A 99 -7.33 7.47 2.68
CA GLY A 99 -8.71 7.03 2.45
C GLY A 99 -9.50 6.88 3.75
N GLU A 100 -8.91 6.22 4.75
CA GLU A 100 -9.44 6.09 6.10
C GLU A 100 -9.72 7.45 6.74
N CYS A 101 -8.76 8.38 6.68
CA CYS A 101 -8.96 9.73 7.19
C CYS A 101 -10.10 10.45 6.46
N ARG A 102 -10.16 10.32 5.13
CA ARG A 102 -11.16 10.98 4.26
C ARG A 102 -12.55 10.38 4.37
N SER A 103 -12.71 9.19 4.95
CA SER A 103 -14.02 8.56 5.17
C SER A 103 -14.98 9.46 5.96
N SER A 104 -14.43 10.30 6.84
CA SER A 104 -15.20 11.15 7.76
C SER A 104 -14.69 12.59 7.85
N ASN A 105 -13.69 12.97 7.06
CA ASN A 105 -13.04 14.28 7.16
C ASN A 105 -12.63 14.84 5.80
N ASP A 106 -12.63 16.16 5.70
CA ASP A 106 -11.95 16.88 4.62
C ASP A 106 -10.52 17.26 5.05
N ASP A 107 -9.69 17.70 4.09
CA ASP A 107 -8.34 18.25 4.35
C ASP A 107 -7.37 17.33 5.11
N CYS A 108 -7.43 16.02 4.85
CA CYS A 108 -6.47 15.06 5.39
C CYS A 108 -5.06 15.29 4.84
N ILE A 109 -4.05 15.12 5.69
CA ILE A 109 -2.63 15.07 5.32
C ILE A 109 -1.95 13.88 5.98
N LEU A 110 -0.89 13.37 5.35
CA LEU A 110 0.01 12.42 5.98
C LEU A 110 0.87 13.12 7.05
N VAL A 111 1.01 12.48 8.21
CA VAL A 111 1.83 13.00 9.33
C VAL A 111 3.05 12.15 9.59
N ALA A 112 2.97 10.85 9.33
CA ALA A 112 4.07 9.93 9.54
C ALA A 112 3.95 8.69 8.67
N GLU A 113 5.10 8.06 8.45
CA GLU A 113 5.22 6.76 7.80
C GLU A 113 6.20 5.89 8.57
N ILE A 114 5.99 4.58 8.50
CA ILE A 114 6.99 3.59 8.90
C ILE A 114 7.35 2.84 7.62
N VAL A 115 8.64 2.77 7.34
CA VAL A 115 9.16 1.92 6.26
C VAL A 115 10.13 0.89 6.83
N PRO A 116 10.26 -0.30 6.23
CA PRO A 116 11.23 -1.28 6.66
C PRO A 116 12.66 -0.73 6.63
N ARG A 117 13.48 -1.10 7.61
CA ARG A 117 14.89 -0.73 7.64
C ARG A 117 15.62 -1.35 6.45
N GLY A 118 16.41 -0.52 5.77
CA GLY A 118 17.12 -0.94 4.55
C GLY A 118 16.24 -0.98 3.31
N TYR A 119 15.01 -0.45 3.39
CA TYR A 119 14.12 -0.30 2.25
C TYR A 119 14.82 0.40 1.08
N ARG A 120 14.66 -0.19 -0.10
CA ARG A 120 14.93 0.40 -1.40
C ARG A 120 13.68 0.25 -2.24
N GLU A 121 13.43 1.25 -3.08
CA GLU A 121 12.32 1.21 -4.02
C GLU A 121 12.41 -0.07 -4.88
N PRO A 122 11.34 -0.91 -4.90
CA PRO A 122 11.28 -2.10 -5.72
C PRO A 122 11.42 -1.75 -7.21
N GLY A 123 12.13 -2.59 -7.96
CA GLY A 123 12.19 -2.47 -9.42
C GLY A 123 11.02 -3.17 -10.12
N PRO A 124 10.98 -3.13 -11.45
CA PRO A 124 10.00 -3.91 -12.23
C PRO A 124 10.01 -5.39 -11.83
N GLY A 125 8.83 -5.96 -11.60
CA GLY A 125 8.65 -7.35 -11.18
C GLY A 125 9.01 -7.65 -9.71
N ASP A 126 9.49 -6.67 -8.94
CA ASP A 126 9.75 -6.86 -7.52
C ASP A 126 8.47 -6.66 -6.70
N ILE A 127 8.23 -7.60 -5.79
CA ILE A 127 7.14 -7.50 -4.81
C ILE A 127 7.69 -7.63 -3.39
N THR A 128 7.01 -6.99 -2.46
CA THR A 128 7.36 -7.02 -1.03
C THR A 128 6.22 -7.63 -0.25
N MET A 129 6.52 -8.20 0.91
CA MET A 129 5.51 -8.78 1.79
C MET A 129 5.89 -8.61 3.25
N THR A 130 4.89 -8.53 4.12
CA THR A 130 5.10 -8.41 5.57
C THR A 130 5.96 -9.55 6.11
N PRO A 131 6.64 -9.36 7.27
CA PRO A 131 7.46 -10.41 7.86
C PRO A 131 6.68 -11.70 8.19
N GLU A 132 5.40 -11.57 8.54
CA GLU A 132 4.50 -12.69 8.78
C GLU A 132 4.27 -13.51 7.50
N VAL A 133 3.85 -12.83 6.42
CA VAL A 133 3.62 -13.48 5.12
C VAL A 133 4.92 -14.05 4.55
N ALA A 134 6.04 -13.37 4.78
CA ALA A 134 7.37 -13.84 4.39
C ALA A 134 7.74 -15.17 5.06
N GLU A 135 7.29 -15.42 6.29
CA GLU A 135 7.53 -16.70 6.96
C GLU A 135 6.73 -17.83 6.32
N LEU A 136 5.47 -17.57 6.00
CA LEU A 136 4.63 -18.51 5.25
C LEU A 136 5.20 -18.79 3.85
N TYR A 137 5.74 -17.77 3.18
CA TYR A 137 6.37 -17.90 1.87
C TYR A 137 7.65 -18.74 1.92
N ARG A 138 8.52 -18.54 2.92
CA ARG A 138 9.77 -19.30 3.06
C ARG A 138 9.54 -20.74 3.50
N ASN A 139 8.51 -20.99 4.29
CA ASN A 139 8.22 -22.31 4.85
C ASN A 139 6.76 -22.72 4.58
N PRO A 140 6.38 -22.97 3.31
CA PRO A 140 5.01 -23.35 2.97
C PRO A 140 4.64 -24.72 3.55
N ALA A 141 5.61 -25.57 3.90
CA ALA A 141 5.36 -26.83 4.59
C ALA A 141 4.82 -26.61 6.02
N ALA A 142 5.13 -25.49 6.67
CA ALA A 142 4.52 -25.12 7.95
C ALA A 142 3.00 -24.90 7.86
N ALA A 143 2.49 -24.63 6.65
CA ALA A 143 1.06 -24.56 6.40
C ALA A 143 0.39 -25.95 6.30
N GLY A 144 1.16 -27.04 6.26
CA GLY A 144 0.65 -28.42 6.29
C GLY A 144 0.37 -29.04 4.92
N ALA A 145 0.93 -28.47 3.84
CA ALA A 145 0.76 -28.99 2.49
C ALA A 145 1.59 -30.28 2.25
N PRO A 146 1.00 -31.37 1.71
CA PRO A 146 1.76 -32.56 1.32
C PRO A 146 2.78 -32.30 0.21
N ASP A 147 3.88 -33.04 0.18
CA ASP A 147 4.88 -32.95 -0.88
C ASP A 147 4.27 -33.24 -2.26
N GLY A 148 4.59 -32.39 -3.25
CA GLY A 148 4.08 -32.51 -4.61
C GLY A 148 2.62 -32.08 -4.82
N ALA A 149 1.91 -31.67 -3.76
CA ALA A 149 0.59 -31.04 -3.91
C ALA A 149 0.74 -29.67 -4.59
N ALA A 150 -0.24 -29.29 -5.42
CA ALA A 150 -0.33 -27.93 -5.95
C ALA A 150 -0.49 -26.92 -4.80
N ARG A 151 0.21 -25.79 -4.90
CA ARG A 151 0.25 -24.74 -3.88
C ARG A 151 0.35 -23.38 -4.55
N ALA A 152 -0.35 -22.40 -4.02
CA ALA A 152 -0.23 -21.03 -4.50
C ALA A 152 -0.36 -20.07 -3.32
N MET A 153 0.38 -18.97 -3.40
CA MET A 153 0.21 -17.83 -2.53
C MET A 153 -0.18 -16.65 -3.39
N ALA A 154 -1.16 -15.86 -2.96
CA ALA A 154 -1.48 -14.58 -3.57
C ALA A 154 -1.33 -13.48 -2.52
N ILE A 155 -0.88 -12.30 -2.97
CA ILE A 155 -0.81 -11.10 -2.14
C ILE A 155 -1.36 -9.90 -2.90
N SER A 156 -1.73 -8.86 -2.16
CA SER A 156 -2.01 -7.53 -2.69
C SER A 156 -1.07 -6.49 -2.05
N ALA A 157 -0.91 -5.33 -2.71
CA ALA A 157 -0.16 -4.19 -2.19
C ALA A 157 -0.69 -3.69 -0.83
N ASP A 158 -1.98 -3.88 -0.55
CA ASP A 158 -2.64 -3.45 0.70
C ASP A 158 -2.32 -4.31 1.93
N GLY A 159 -1.64 -5.44 1.74
CA GLY A 159 -1.33 -6.39 2.82
C GLY A 159 -2.19 -7.64 2.83
N ALA A 160 -3.28 -7.71 2.04
CA ALA A 160 -4.07 -8.92 1.89
C ALA A 160 -3.22 -10.05 1.32
N TYR A 161 -3.48 -11.27 1.79
CA TYR A 161 -2.81 -12.46 1.32
C TYR A 161 -3.69 -13.70 1.46
N ALA A 162 -3.36 -14.73 0.70
CA ALA A 162 -3.86 -16.08 0.90
C ALA A 162 -2.80 -17.10 0.54
N LEU A 163 -2.79 -18.24 1.25
CA LEU A 163 -1.96 -19.40 0.94
C LEU A 163 -2.88 -20.62 0.84
N VAL A 164 -2.90 -21.26 -0.32
CA VAL A 164 -3.75 -22.41 -0.60
C VAL A 164 -2.91 -23.61 -1.04
N TRP A 165 -3.40 -24.81 -0.76
CA TRP A 165 -2.75 -26.05 -1.16
C TRP A 165 -3.73 -27.21 -1.29
N GLY A 166 -3.27 -28.31 -1.88
CA GLY A 166 -4.04 -29.56 -1.97
C GLY A 166 -5.12 -29.53 -3.05
N LEU A 167 -5.03 -28.60 -4.00
CA LEU A 167 -5.94 -28.54 -5.14
C LEU A 167 -5.48 -29.48 -6.27
N PRO A 168 -6.38 -29.84 -7.22
CA PRO A 168 -6.09 -30.87 -8.23
C PRO A 168 -4.90 -30.54 -9.14
N ASP A 169 -4.66 -29.26 -9.41
CA ASP A 169 -3.56 -28.77 -10.25
C ASP A 169 -3.17 -27.33 -9.86
N GLN A 170 -2.08 -26.84 -10.45
CA GLN A 170 -1.53 -25.51 -10.15
C GLN A 170 -2.46 -24.37 -10.57
N ALA A 171 -3.17 -24.50 -11.69
CA ALA A 171 -4.09 -23.47 -12.15
C ALA A 171 -5.28 -23.29 -11.19
N ALA A 172 -5.80 -24.40 -10.63
CA ALA A 172 -6.79 -24.38 -9.59
C ALA A 172 -6.25 -23.71 -8.31
N ALA A 173 -5.01 -24.03 -7.90
CA ALA A 173 -4.36 -23.39 -6.76
C ALA A 173 -4.21 -21.87 -6.96
N ASP A 174 -3.69 -21.44 -8.10
CA ASP A 174 -3.50 -20.02 -8.43
C ASP A 174 -4.83 -19.25 -8.39
N GLY A 175 -5.88 -19.79 -9.03
CA GLY A 175 -7.20 -19.18 -9.04
C GLY A 175 -7.82 -19.10 -7.64
N ALA A 176 -7.67 -20.15 -6.83
CA ALA A 176 -8.16 -20.17 -5.45
C ALA A 176 -7.41 -19.15 -4.57
N ALA A 177 -6.09 -19.05 -4.70
CA ALA A 177 -5.30 -18.07 -3.95
C ALA A 177 -5.71 -16.63 -4.27
N ILE A 178 -5.85 -16.29 -5.56
CA ILE A 178 -6.31 -14.95 -5.96
C ILE A 178 -7.70 -14.66 -5.40
N SER A 179 -8.62 -15.62 -5.52
CA SER A 179 -10.00 -15.46 -5.05
C SER A 179 -10.08 -15.26 -3.54
N ASP A 180 -9.30 -16.03 -2.77
CA ASP A 180 -9.29 -15.98 -1.30
C ASP A 180 -8.63 -14.68 -0.81
N CYS A 181 -7.47 -14.32 -1.37
CA CYS A 181 -6.82 -13.03 -1.12
C CYS A 181 -7.77 -11.85 -1.39
N GLY A 182 -8.57 -11.93 -2.47
CA GLY A 182 -9.54 -10.91 -2.85
C GLY A 182 -10.61 -10.64 -1.79
N GLN A 183 -10.92 -11.61 -0.91
CA GLN A 183 -11.89 -11.44 0.19
C GLN A 183 -11.36 -10.57 1.33
N HIS A 184 -10.06 -10.32 1.35
CA HIS A 184 -9.37 -9.57 2.40
C HIS A 184 -8.90 -8.17 1.95
N LEU A 185 -9.25 -7.75 0.73
CA LEU A 185 -8.87 -6.44 0.20
C LEU A 185 -9.60 -5.30 0.89
N ASN A 186 -8.90 -4.18 1.07
CA ASN A 186 -9.50 -2.90 1.46
C ASN A 186 -10.12 -2.21 0.23
N HIS A 187 -11.40 -2.47 -0.05
CA HIS A 187 -12.06 -2.06 -1.30
C HIS A 187 -12.97 -0.83 -1.21
N ASP A 188 -13.32 -0.37 0.01
CA ASP A 188 -14.37 0.64 0.21
C ASP A 188 -13.85 2.00 0.75
N LEU A 189 -12.59 2.34 0.47
CA LEU A 189 -11.97 3.57 0.96
C LEU A 189 -12.01 4.72 -0.08
N PRO A 190 -12.43 5.94 0.31
CA PRO A 190 -12.49 7.08 -0.60
C PRO A 190 -11.14 7.44 -1.23
N GLY A 191 -11.09 7.45 -2.56
CA GLY A 191 -9.92 7.88 -3.32
C GLY A 191 -8.74 6.93 -3.27
N VAL A 192 -8.97 5.67 -2.88
CA VAL A 192 -7.99 4.58 -2.94
C VAL A 192 -8.23 3.81 -4.23
N GLU A 193 -7.18 3.66 -5.05
CA GLU A 193 -7.26 2.86 -6.27
C GLU A 193 -7.32 1.36 -5.93
N PRO A 194 -7.96 0.53 -6.79
CA PRO A 194 -7.97 -0.91 -6.59
C PRO A 194 -6.55 -1.49 -6.52
N MET A 195 -6.27 -2.27 -5.47
CA MET A 195 -5.02 -3.00 -5.29
C MET A 195 -5.31 -4.49 -5.46
N PRO A 196 -5.26 -5.05 -6.68
CA PRO A 196 -5.67 -6.42 -6.93
C PRO A 196 -4.67 -7.43 -6.34
N CYS A 197 -5.17 -8.61 -6.01
CA CYS A 197 -4.32 -9.75 -5.65
C CYS A 197 -3.68 -10.38 -6.90
N PHE A 198 -2.44 -10.85 -6.73
CA PHE A 198 -1.71 -11.61 -7.75
C PHE A 198 -0.91 -12.74 -7.11
N VAL A 199 -0.59 -13.75 -7.90
CA VAL A 199 0.18 -14.92 -7.44
C VAL A 199 1.63 -14.54 -7.20
N VAL A 200 2.16 -14.95 -6.05
CA VAL A 200 3.55 -14.80 -5.66
C VAL A 200 4.41 -15.82 -6.43
N PRO A 201 5.49 -15.40 -7.10
CA PRO A 201 6.36 -16.31 -7.84
C PRO A 201 7.23 -17.14 -6.88
N GLY A 202 7.72 -18.29 -7.36
CA GLY A 202 8.83 -19.01 -6.74
C GLY A 202 8.53 -19.66 -5.38
N LEU A 203 7.27 -19.99 -5.10
CA LEU A 203 6.88 -20.67 -3.87
C LEU A 203 7.62 -22.03 -3.75
N PRO A 204 8.35 -22.29 -2.64
CA PRO A 204 9.10 -23.54 -2.50
C PRO A 204 8.22 -24.80 -2.63
N GLY A 205 8.65 -25.76 -3.46
CA GLY A 205 7.97 -27.04 -3.64
C GLY A 205 6.84 -27.05 -4.67
N THR A 206 6.65 -25.97 -5.43
CA THR A 206 5.88 -25.97 -6.68
C THR A 206 6.80 -26.43 -7.82
N ASN A 207 6.45 -27.51 -8.53
CA ASN A 207 7.19 -28.01 -9.70
C ASN A 207 6.89 -27.20 -10.96
#